data_AF-A0A480BZC9-F1
#
_entry.id   AF-A0A480BZC9-F1
#
_cell.length_a   1.000
_cell.length_b   1.000
_cell.length_c   1.000
_cell.angle_alpha   90.00
_cell.angle_beta   90.00
_cell.angle_gamma   90.00
#
_symmetry.space_group_name_H-M   'P 1'
#
loop_
_entity.id
_entity.type
_entity.pdbx_description
1 polymer ?
#
loop_
_entity_poly.entity_id
_entity_poly.type
_entity_poly.pdbx_seq_one_letter_code
_entity_poly.pdbx_strand_id
1 'polypeptide(L)' 'GAGKSTLVKGLIGYQPLDQGQLLLDQREVEIPDPRAAQRLGIGMVYQHFTVAPGLTVAENLLLARGRAA' A
#
# COMPACT_ATOMS: atom_id res chain seq x y z
N GLY A 1 -9.60 12.44 -13.18
CA GLY A 1 -9.74 13.86 -12.81
C GLY A 1 -9.95 14.09 -11.32
N ALA A 2 -10.93 13.44 -10.70
CA ALA A 2 -11.38 13.74 -9.32
C ALA A 2 -10.40 13.38 -8.16
N GLY A 3 -9.11 13.21 -8.38
CA GLY A 3 -8.12 13.04 -7.31
C GLY A 3 -8.08 11.70 -6.54
N LYS A 4 -8.99 10.75 -6.81
CA LYS A 4 -9.03 9.44 -6.09
C LYS A 4 -7.69 8.71 -6.02
N SER A 5 -7.01 8.57 -7.16
CA SER A 5 -5.72 7.87 -7.22
C SER A 5 -4.63 8.60 -6.45
N THR A 6 -4.66 9.94 -6.43
CA THR A 6 -3.76 10.76 -5.63
C THR A 6 -4.03 10.54 -4.14
N LEU A 7 -5.29 10.56 -3.72
CA LEU A 7 -5.67 10.31 -2.33
C LEU A 7 -5.21 8.93 -1.88
N VAL A 8 -5.54 7.86 -2.63
CA VAL A 8 -5.18 6.49 -2.26
C VAL A 8 -3.65 6.31 -2.22
N LYS A 9 -2.89 6.93 -3.13
CA LYS A 9 -1.42 6.97 -3.07
C LYS A 9 -0.90 7.67 -1.82
N GLY A 10 -1.58 8.73 -1.38
CA GLY A 10 -1.27 9.40 -0.13
C GLY A 10 -1.55 8.55 1.11
N LEU A 11 -2.69 7.84 1.14
CA LEU A 11 -3.04 6.95 2.25
C LEU A 11 -2.01 5.84 2.50
N ILE A 12 -1.26 5.45 1.46
CA ILE A 12 -0.24 4.39 1.54
C ILE A 12 1.20 4.93 1.54
N GLY A 13 1.39 6.24 1.68
CA GLY A 13 2.71 6.86 1.78
C GLY A 13 3.51 6.89 0.48
N TYR A 14 2.87 6.77 -0.69
CA TYR A 14 3.55 6.93 -1.98
C TYR A 14 3.77 8.40 -2.34
N GLN A 15 2.94 9.28 -1.80
CA GLN A 15 3.00 10.72 -2.02
C GLN A 15 2.52 11.43 -0.74
N PRO A 16 3.20 12.47 -0.23
CA PRO A 16 2.76 13.13 0.98
C PRO A 16 1.39 13.78 0.80
N LEU A 17 0.57 13.74 1.85
CA LEU A 17 -0.65 14.54 1.95
C LEU A 17 -0.27 15.87 2.60
N ASP A 18 -0.61 16.99 1.95
CA ASP A 18 -0.16 18.31 2.40
C ASP A 18 -0.81 18.73 3.73
N GLN A 19 -2.07 18.33 3.96
CA GLN A 19 -2.86 18.68 5.14
C GLN A 19 -3.87 17.59 5.49
N GLY A 20 -4.35 17.62 6.74
CA GLY A 20 -5.31 16.67 7.30
C GLY A 20 -4.64 15.65 8.23
N GLN A 21 -5.42 14.67 8.68
CA GLN A 21 -4.97 13.62 9.59
C GLN A 21 -5.47 12.26 9.10
N LEU A 22 -4.65 11.24 9.28
CA LEU A 22 -5.00 9.85 8.99
C LEU A 22 -5.32 9.16 10.30
N LEU A 23 -6.52 8.59 10.40
CA LEU A 23 -6.90 7.79 11.57
C LEU A 23 -7.02 6.31 11.18
N LEU A 24 -6.38 5.45 11.95
CA LEU A 24 -6.58 4.01 11.94
C LEU A 24 -7.08 3.60 13.32
N ASP A 25 -8.22 2.93 13.39
CA ASP A 25 -8.86 2.54 14.66
C ASP A 25 -9.00 3.70 15.65
N GLN A 26 -9.43 4.86 15.15
CA GLN A 26 -9.58 6.12 15.89
C GLN A 26 -8.27 6.71 16.46
N ARG A 27 -7.11 6.18 16.06
CA ARG A 27 -5.79 6.71 16.44
C ARG A 27 -5.14 7.38 15.24
N GLU A 28 -4.60 8.56 15.47
CA GLU A 28 -3.80 9.25 14.45
C GLU A 28 -2.55 8.43 14.12
N VAL A 29 -2.27 8.26 12.84
CA VAL A 29 -1.11 7.52 12.33
C VAL A 29 -0.36 8.34 11.29
N GLU A 30 0.96 8.19 11.30
CA GLU A 30 1.82 8.75 10.26
C GLU A 30 2.26 7.63 9.30
N ILE A 31 2.09 7.85 8.00
CA ILE A 31 2.43 6.89 6.95
C ILE A 31 3.37 7.58 5.95
N PRO A 32 4.67 7.72 6.28
CA PRO A 32 5.63 8.43 5.44
C PRO A 32 6.05 7.64 4.19
N ASP A 33 5.85 6.32 4.20
CA ASP A 33 6.23 5.42 3.12
C ASP A 33 5.35 4.14 3.07
N PRO A 34 5.38 3.38 1.97
CA PRO A 34 4.59 2.14 1.85
C PRO A 34 4.97 1.04 2.83
N ARG A 35 6.19 1.03 3.39
CA ARG A 35 6.59 0.05 4.41
C ARG A 35 5.92 0.37 5.74
N ALA A 36 5.73 1.65 6.07
CA ALA A 36 4.95 2.07 7.23
C ALA A 36 3.49 1.61 7.12
N ALA A 37 2.87 1.78 5.94
CA ALA A 37 1.53 1.27 5.68
C ALA A 37 1.43 -0.25 5.91
N GLN A 38 2.40 -1.02 5.39
CA GLN A 38 2.45 -2.47 5.60
C GLN A 38 2.59 -2.88 7.07
N ARG A 39 3.41 -2.18 7.87
CA ARG A 39 3.54 -2.44 9.32
C ARG A 39 2.23 -2.21 10.07
N LEU A 40 1.38 -1.32 9.57
CA LEU A 40 0.03 -1.05 10.08
C LEU A 40 -1.02 -2.03 9.51
N GLY A 41 -0.63 -3.01 8.70
CA GLY A 41 -1.55 -3.97 8.07
C GLY A 41 -2.31 -3.42 6.86
N ILE A 42 -1.89 -2.28 6.30
CA ILE A 42 -2.54 -1.63 5.17
C ILE A 42 -1.87 -2.10 3.87
N GLY A 43 -2.67 -2.67 2.97
CA GLY A 43 -2.26 -3.08 1.63
C GLY A 43 -3.07 -2.38 0.55
N MET A 44 -2.47 -2.16 -0.63
CA MET A 44 -3.14 -1.56 -1.79
C MET A 44 -3.20 -2.55 -2.95
N VAL A 45 -4.37 -2.65 -3.59
CA VAL A 45 -4.53 -3.30 -4.89
C VAL A 45 -4.51 -2.22 -5.98
N TYR A 46 -3.58 -2.35 -6.93
CA TYR A 46 -3.45 -1.39 -8.03
C TYR A 46 -4.39 -1.74 -9.18
N GLN A 47 -4.80 -0.71 -9.93
CA GLN A 47 -5.70 -0.86 -11.07
C GLN A 47 -5.06 -1.64 -12.24
N HIS A 48 -3.74 -1.54 -12.39
CA HIS A 48 -2.98 -2.36 -13.33
C HIS A 48 -2.47 -3.61 -12.62
N PHE A 49 -2.42 -4.73 -13.34
CA PHE A 49 -1.95 -6.00 -12.81
C PHE A 49 -0.52 -5.88 -12.28
N THR A 50 -0.31 -6.33 -11.05
CA THR A 50 1.00 -6.38 -10.38
C THR A 50 1.55 -7.80 -10.27
N VAL A 51 1.04 -8.72 -11.10
CA VAL A 51 1.48 -10.12 -11.11
C VAL A 51 2.85 -10.22 -11.77
N ALA A 52 3.76 -10.97 -11.17
CA ALA A 52 5.04 -11.29 -11.78
C ALA A 52 4.80 -12.30 -12.93
N PRO A 53 5.05 -11.90 -14.20
CA PRO A 53 4.77 -12.75 -15.34
C PRO A 53 5.72 -13.96 -15.36
N GLY A 54 5.24 -15.09 -15.87
CA GLY A 54 6.02 -16.34 -15.94
C GLY A 54 6.09 -17.14 -14.64
N LEU A 55 5.53 -16.62 -13.54
CA LEU A 55 5.40 -17.33 -12.28
C LEU A 55 4.00 -17.92 -12.11
N THR A 56 3.94 -19.09 -11.47
CA THR A 56 2.70 -19.71 -11.01
C THR A 56 1.99 -18.85 -9.97
N VAL A 57 0.74 -19.18 -9.69
CA VAL A 57 -0.03 -18.55 -8.60
C VAL A 57 0.67 -18.72 -7.25
N ALA A 58 1.20 -19.92 -6.96
CA ALA A 58 1.88 -20.20 -5.70
C ALA A 58 3.15 -19.34 -5.53
N GLU A 59 3.95 -19.18 -6.58
CA GLU A 59 5.16 -18.36 -6.56
C GLU A 59 4.84 -16.86 -6.37
N ASN A 60 3.79 -16.35 -7.02
CA ASN A 60 3.33 -14.98 -6.79
C ASN A 60 2.87 -14.75 -5.34
N LEU A 61 2.18 -15.72 -4.73
CA LEU A 61 1.74 -15.63 -3.33
C LEU A 61 2.94 -15.67 -2.36
N LEU A 62 3.98 -16.46 -2.66
CA LEU A 62 5.22 -16.48 -1.89
C LEU A 62 5.95 -15.13 -1.96
N LEU A 63 6.09 -14.56 -3.17
CA LEU A 63 6.69 -13.23 -3.35
C LEU A 63 5.93 -12.14 -2.60
N ALA A 64 4.60 -12.16 -2.66
CA ALA A 64 3.75 -11.16 -1.99
C ALA A 64 3.86 -11.20 -0.46
N ARG A 65 4.19 -12.36 0.14
CA ARG A 65 4.34 -12.50 1.60
C ARG A 65 5.65 -11.92 2.15
N GLY A 66 6.62 -11.57 1.30
CA GLY A 66 7.84 -10.88 1.72
C GLY A 66 8.70 -11.62 2.75
N ARG A 67 8.56 -12.95 2.86
CA ARG A 67 9.36 -13.80 3.74
C ARG A 67 10.15 -14.80 2.90
N ALA A 68 11.20 -14.31 2.24
CA ALA A 68 12.39 -15.13 2.06
C ALA A 68 13.10 -15.16 3.42
N ALA A 69 13.68 -16.31 3.77
CA ALA A 69 14.32 -16.61 5.05
C ALA A 69 15.25 -15.49 5.55
#